data_AF-A0A7X6ZWZ0-F1
#
_entry.id   AF-A0A7X6ZWZ0-F1
#
_cell.length_a   1.000
_cell.length_b   1.000
_cell.length_c   1.000
_cell.angle_alpha   90.00
_cell.angle_beta   90.00
_cell.angle_gamma   90.00
#
_symmetry.space_group_name_H-M   'P 1'
#
loop_
_entity.id
_entity.type
_entity.pdbx_description
1 polymer ?
#
loop_
_entity_poly.entity_id
_entity_poly.type
_entity_poly.pdbx_seq_one_letter_code
_entity_poly.pdbx_strand_id
1 'polypeptide(L)'
;MKYPEYNDEMWPLLSDVKRPSRYAGCEFGARPPKEEEEGLVRFCLAFPDVYEIGMSFLGFQILYFLLKDHPQADADRVYCPWTDLETLLRESGQPLTSIESPRAMSEFDVVGFTLQYELSYTNILTMLDLGGIPLLSEDRGEDDPLVCAGGVGALTPEPLAPFIDFFCVGDGEDLLPEVVNTLSRTEGLARGERLDALSRIEGVYVPSLVEAHYDEHGGVRMNFPGREKGLPIRRRAVTSLDDAYFPSMLLVPSGGIVHDRVPVELLK
;
A
#
# COMPACT_ATOMS: atom_id res chain seq x y z
N MET A 1 -22.74 29.28 6.06
CA MET A 1 -21.85 28.38 6.80
C MET A 1 -20.67 28.07 5.89
N LYS A 2 -19.43 28.25 6.36
CA LYS A 2 -18.25 27.70 5.69
C LYS A 2 -18.01 26.34 6.29
N TYR A 3 -18.31 25.30 5.54
CA TYR A 3 -17.99 23.93 5.93
C TYR A 3 -16.55 23.66 5.48
N PRO A 4 -15.64 23.21 6.38
CA PRO A 4 -14.27 22.88 6.02
C PRO A 4 -14.19 21.90 4.84
N GLU A 5 -15.15 20.99 4.74
CA GLU A 5 -15.26 20.01 3.66
C GLU A 5 -15.38 20.64 2.25
N TYR A 6 -15.88 21.87 2.12
CA TYR A 6 -15.93 22.57 0.82
C TYR A 6 -14.59 23.14 0.35
N ASN A 7 -13.55 23.05 1.18
CA ASN A 7 -12.19 23.36 0.75
C ASN A 7 -11.50 22.13 0.12
N ASP A 8 -12.12 20.96 0.16
CA ASP A 8 -11.62 19.77 -0.53
C ASP A 8 -11.82 19.94 -2.04
N GLU A 9 -10.71 19.96 -2.77
CA GLU A 9 -10.72 20.12 -4.22
C GLU A 9 -11.34 18.92 -4.96
N MET A 10 -11.48 17.77 -4.29
CA MET A 10 -12.19 16.59 -4.80
C MET A 10 -13.71 16.79 -4.81
N TRP A 11 -14.25 17.62 -3.90
CA TRP A 11 -15.70 17.75 -3.70
C TRP A 11 -16.49 18.11 -4.97
N PRO A 12 -16.04 19.05 -5.83
CA PRO A 12 -16.70 19.32 -7.11
C PRO A 12 -16.73 18.09 -8.04
N LEU A 13 -15.65 17.29 -8.07
CA LEU A 13 -15.59 16.10 -8.91
C LEU A 13 -16.57 15.01 -8.44
N LEU A 14 -16.83 14.93 -7.13
CA LEU A 14 -17.75 13.95 -6.58
C LEU A 14 -19.19 14.14 -7.08
N SER A 15 -19.59 15.35 -7.50
CA SER A 15 -20.92 15.55 -8.09
C SER A 15 -21.07 15.01 -9.51
N ASP A 16 -19.96 14.77 -10.21
CA ASP A 16 -19.95 14.36 -11.62
C ASP A 16 -19.65 12.86 -11.83
N VAL A 17 -19.29 12.14 -10.77
CA VAL A 17 -19.04 10.69 -10.81
C VAL A 17 -20.32 9.88 -10.56
N LYS A 18 -20.37 8.65 -11.09
CA LYS A 18 -21.55 7.78 -10.93
C LYS A 18 -21.77 7.29 -9.49
N ARG A 19 -20.68 7.15 -8.72
CA ARG A 19 -20.70 6.59 -7.35
C ARG A 19 -19.77 7.38 -6.42
N PRO A 20 -20.20 8.56 -5.92
CA PRO A 20 -19.37 9.38 -5.03
C PRO A 20 -19.04 8.70 -3.70
N SER A 21 -19.87 7.75 -3.25
CA SER A 21 -19.64 6.98 -2.02
C SER A 21 -18.34 6.17 -2.03
N ARG A 22 -17.71 5.95 -3.19
CA ARG A 22 -16.39 5.29 -3.31
C ARG A 22 -15.25 6.13 -2.74
N TYR A 23 -15.46 7.44 -2.68
CA TYR A 23 -14.41 8.43 -2.47
C TYR A 23 -14.71 9.34 -1.27
N ALA A 24 -15.98 9.40 -0.84
CA ALA A 24 -16.43 10.29 0.24
C ALA A 24 -15.93 9.90 1.64
N GLY A 25 -15.42 8.68 1.83
CA GLY A 25 -15.01 8.16 3.13
C GLY A 25 -16.18 8.03 4.12
N CYS A 26 -15.93 8.43 5.37
CA CYS A 26 -16.88 8.41 6.49
C CYS A 26 -17.35 7.02 6.92
N GLU A 27 -16.57 5.98 6.66
CA GLU A 27 -16.86 4.62 7.12
C GLU A 27 -16.93 4.56 8.64
N PHE A 28 -17.91 3.85 9.17
CA PHE A 28 -17.98 3.67 10.60
C PHE A 28 -16.82 2.79 11.07
N GLY A 29 -16.07 3.27 12.05
CA GLY A 29 -14.83 2.65 12.52
C GLY A 29 -13.55 3.24 11.94
N ALA A 30 -13.65 4.12 10.94
CA ALA A 30 -12.49 4.87 10.47
C ALA A 30 -11.92 5.71 11.61
N ARG A 31 -10.59 5.71 11.73
CA ARG A 31 -9.88 6.45 12.77
C ARG A 31 -9.30 7.74 12.18
N PRO A 32 -9.34 8.86 12.92
CA PRO A 32 -8.75 10.10 12.45
C PRO A 32 -7.23 9.92 12.24
N PRO A 33 -6.62 10.75 11.37
CA PRO A 33 -5.17 10.82 11.27
C PRO A 33 -4.52 11.12 12.62
N LYS A 34 -3.35 10.54 12.86
CA LYS A 34 -2.54 10.81 14.06
C LYS A 34 -1.88 12.18 13.95
N GLU A 35 -1.60 12.77 15.12
CA GLU A 35 -0.78 13.97 15.18
C GLU A 35 0.65 13.66 14.74
N GLU A 36 1.32 14.66 14.18
CA GLU A 36 2.69 14.52 13.68
C GLU A 36 3.67 14.42 14.83
N GLU A 37 4.44 13.33 14.85
CA GLU A 37 5.50 13.07 15.82
C GLU A 37 6.74 12.56 15.10
N GLU A 38 7.92 12.83 15.67
CA GLU A 38 9.19 12.32 15.15
C GLU A 38 9.17 10.78 15.10
N GLY A 39 9.57 10.20 13.98
CA GLY A 39 9.53 8.75 13.76
C GLY A 39 8.17 8.19 13.36
N LEU A 40 7.13 9.00 13.15
CA LEU A 40 5.84 8.53 12.64
C LEU A 40 5.93 8.24 11.14
N VAL A 41 5.69 6.99 10.74
CA VAL A 41 5.69 6.58 9.32
C VAL A 41 4.27 6.60 8.77
N ARG A 42 4.01 7.43 7.77
CA ARG A 42 2.73 7.49 7.07
C ARG A 42 2.66 6.52 5.91
N PHE A 43 1.73 5.58 6.01
CA PHE A 43 1.41 4.62 4.98
C PHE A 43 0.15 5.02 4.22
N CYS A 44 0.23 5.07 2.90
CA CYS A 44 -0.93 5.00 2.02
C CYS A 44 -1.15 3.54 1.63
N LEU A 45 -2.11 2.87 2.26
CA LEU A 45 -2.54 1.54 1.87
C LEU A 45 -3.35 1.65 0.58
N ALA A 46 -2.76 1.20 -0.52
CA ALA A 46 -3.32 1.27 -1.84
C ALA A 46 -3.93 -0.08 -2.26
N PHE A 47 -5.19 -0.05 -2.66
CA PHE A 47 -5.86 -1.21 -3.23
C PHE A 47 -6.04 -1.00 -4.74
N PRO A 48 -5.43 -1.85 -5.60
CA PRO A 48 -5.42 -1.65 -7.06
C PRO A 48 -6.73 -2.09 -7.74
N ASP A 49 -7.86 -1.74 -7.14
CA ASP A 49 -9.20 -1.95 -7.67
C ASP A 49 -10.17 -0.97 -6.99
N VAL A 50 -11.43 -0.96 -7.43
CA VAL A 50 -12.44 -0.08 -6.86
C VAL A 50 -12.73 -0.40 -5.39
N TYR A 51 -13.18 0.65 -4.70
CA TYR A 51 -13.61 0.63 -3.30
C TYR A 51 -14.46 -0.59 -2.92
N GLU A 52 -15.47 -0.96 -3.72
CA GLU A 52 -16.37 -2.07 -3.39
C GLU A 52 -15.66 -3.43 -3.27
N ILE A 53 -14.59 -3.62 -4.06
CA ILE A 53 -13.77 -4.83 -4.05
C ILE A 53 -12.76 -4.73 -2.90
N GLY A 54 -12.06 -3.61 -2.77
CA GLY A 54 -11.05 -3.45 -1.73
C GLY A 54 -11.60 -3.48 -0.31
N MET A 55 -12.76 -2.86 -0.06
CA MET A 55 -13.46 -2.98 1.22
C MET A 55 -13.94 -4.40 1.54
N SER A 56 -14.18 -5.22 0.51
CA SER A 56 -14.55 -6.63 0.71
C SER A 56 -13.36 -7.51 1.10
N PHE A 57 -12.13 -6.98 1.07
CA PHE A 57 -10.92 -7.75 1.36
C PHE A 57 -10.51 -7.61 2.83
N LEU A 58 -10.68 -8.69 3.59
CA LEU A 58 -10.41 -8.73 5.03
C LEU A 58 -8.95 -8.37 5.36
N GLY A 59 -7.98 -8.91 4.63
CA GLY A 59 -6.56 -8.62 4.86
C GLY A 59 -6.24 -7.13 4.77
N PHE A 60 -6.88 -6.40 3.85
CA PHE A 60 -6.68 -4.96 3.71
C PHE A 60 -7.21 -4.18 4.92
N GLN A 61 -8.35 -4.61 5.48
CA GLN A 61 -8.89 -4.03 6.71
C GLN A 61 -8.02 -4.35 7.93
N ILE A 62 -7.49 -5.58 8.03
CA ILE A 62 -6.57 -5.98 9.10
C ILE A 62 -5.32 -5.10 9.08
N LEU A 63 -4.70 -4.92 7.90
CA LEU A 63 -3.51 -4.08 7.75
C LEU A 63 -3.78 -2.61 8.10
N TYR A 64 -4.95 -2.07 7.74
CA TYR A 64 -5.37 -0.73 8.13
C TYR A 64 -5.37 -0.56 9.65
N PHE A 65 -6.06 -1.43 10.38
CA PHE A 65 -6.12 -1.33 11.84
C PHE A 65 -4.77 -1.63 12.50
N LEU A 66 -3.99 -2.57 11.96
CA LEU A 66 -2.64 -2.88 12.42
C LEU A 66 -1.76 -1.64 12.43
N LEU A 67 -1.73 -0.90 11.32
CA LEU A 67 -0.96 0.33 11.21
C LEU A 67 -1.54 1.46 12.07
N LYS A 68 -2.86 1.63 12.10
CA LYS A 68 -3.51 2.61 12.99
C LYS A 68 -3.25 2.31 14.47
N ASP A 69 -3.11 1.06 14.87
CA ASP A 69 -2.77 0.65 16.25
C ASP A 69 -1.28 0.75 16.55
N HIS A 70 -0.42 0.70 15.52
CA HIS A 70 1.03 0.75 15.71
C HIS A 70 1.48 2.15 16.20
N PRO A 71 2.29 2.27 17.26
CA PRO A 71 2.64 3.56 17.86
C PRO A 71 3.42 4.48 16.89
N GLN A 72 4.22 3.91 16.00
CA GLN A 72 5.09 4.65 15.07
C GLN A 72 4.58 4.65 13.61
N ALA A 73 3.31 4.34 13.38
CA ALA A 73 2.73 4.46 12.04
C ALA A 73 1.34 5.08 12.07
N ASP A 74 0.98 5.69 10.95
CA ASP A 74 -0.40 6.02 10.62
C ASP A 74 -0.73 5.51 9.23
N ALA A 75 -2.00 5.23 8.98
CA ALA A 75 -2.45 4.64 7.72
C ALA A 75 -3.67 5.33 7.15
N ASP A 76 -3.58 5.68 5.88
CA ASP A 76 -4.70 6.10 5.08
C ASP A 76 -4.92 5.09 3.95
N ARG A 77 -6.14 5.04 3.42
CA ARG A 77 -6.54 4.14 2.35
C ARG A 77 -6.75 4.92 1.06
N VAL A 78 -6.35 4.30 -0.03
CA VAL A 78 -6.64 4.76 -1.39
C VAL A 78 -7.03 3.58 -2.27
N TYR A 79 -7.96 3.80 -3.18
CA TYR A 79 -8.46 2.79 -4.11
C TYR A 79 -8.25 3.28 -5.55
N CYS A 80 -8.09 2.36 -6.49
CA CYS A 80 -8.06 2.75 -7.90
C CYS A 80 -9.40 3.43 -8.26
N PRO A 81 -9.38 4.65 -8.81
CA PRO A 81 -10.61 5.32 -9.23
C PRO A 81 -11.25 4.53 -10.36
N TRP A 82 -12.57 4.63 -10.46
CA TRP A 82 -13.25 4.17 -11.67
C TRP A 82 -12.98 5.13 -12.83
N THR A 83 -13.25 4.68 -14.05
CA THR A 83 -12.91 5.41 -15.28
C THR A 83 -13.51 6.82 -15.35
N ASP A 84 -14.64 7.07 -14.67
CA ASP A 84 -15.25 8.40 -14.61
C ASP A 84 -14.43 9.37 -13.76
N LEU A 85 -14.08 9.00 -12.52
CA LEU A 85 -13.22 9.82 -11.68
C LEU A 85 -11.80 9.92 -12.26
N GLU A 86 -11.24 8.84 -12.81
CA GLU A 86 -9.93 8.89 -13.47
C GLU A 86 -9.90 9.96 -14.57
N THR A 87 -10.93 10.02 -15.43
CA THR A 87 -11.03 11.02 -16.49
C THR A 87 -11.03 12.44 -15.90
N LEU A 88 -11.83 12.67 -14.84
CA LEU A 88 -11.93 13.97 -14.19
C LEU A 88 -10.62 14.41 -13.52
N LEU A 89 -9.90 13.49 -12.86
CA LEU A 89 -8.60 13.77 -12.25
C LEU A 89 -7.58 14.17 -13.32
N ARG A 90 -7.55 13.43 -14.44
CA ARG A 90 -6.66 13.74 -15.57
C ARG A 90 -6.97 15.07 -16.23
N GLU A 91 -8.25 15.38 -16.44
CA GLU A 91 -8.69 16.64 -17.06
C GLU A 91 -8.44 17.87 -16.16
N SER A 92 -8.60 17.70 -14.84
CA SER A 92 -8.38 18.77 -13.86
C SER A 92 -6.91 18.91 -13.43
N GLY A 93 -6.08 17.89 -13.65
CA GLY A 93 -4.70 17.84 -13.16
C GLY A 93 -4.61 17.62 -11.65
N GLN A 94 -5.70 17.19 -10.99
CA GLN A 94 -5.72 16.89 -9.57
C GLN A 94 -5.13 15.50 -9.28
N PRO A 95 -4.35 15.35 -8.20
CA PRO A 95 -3.79 14.05 -7.84
C PRO A 95 -4.86 13.14 -7.25
N LEU A 96 -4.62 11.82 -7.33
CA LEU A 96 -5.36 10.85 -6.54
C LEU A 96 -4.98 10.99 -5.07
N THR A 97 -5.97 11.25 -4.22
CA THR A 97 -5.81 11.44 -2.78
C THR A 97 -6.35 10.26 -1.98
N SER A 98 -5.84 10.08 -0.77
CA SER A 98 -6.41 9.14 0.20
C SER A 98 -7.74 9.60 0.79
N ILE A 99 -8.42 8.69 1.49
CA ILE A 99 -9.78 8.88 2.01
C ILE A 99 -9.79 9.51 3.42
N GLU A 100 -8.91 9.08 4.33
CA GLU A 100 -8.89 9.55 5.73
C GLU A 100 -8.38 10.98 5.84
N SER A 101 -7.30 11.29 5.12
CA SER A 101 -6.85 12.64 4.85
C SER A 101 -6.79 12.84 3.34
N PRO A 102 -7.31 13.94 2.77
CA PRO A 102 -7.25 14.23 1.32
C PRO A 102 -5.82 14.65 0.92
N ARG A 103 -4.86 13.75 1.16
CA ARG A 103 -3.43 13.88 0.90
C ARG A 103 -3.10 13.13 -0.39
N ALA A 104 -2.29 13.72 -1.26
CA ALA A 104 -1.84 13.05 -2.48
C ALA A 104 -0.94 11.85 -2.13
N MET A 105 -0.96 10.80 -2.96
CA MET A 105 -0.14 9.61 -2.71
C MET A 105 1.36 9.91 -2.62
N SER A 106 1.86 10.91 -3.35
CA SER A 106 3.24 11.37 -3.32
C SER A 106 3.67 12.02 -1.99
N GLU A 107 2.73 12.37 -1.11
CA GLU A 107 3.03 13.03 0.18
C GLU A 107 3.14 12.05 1.35
N PHE A 108 3.09 10.74 1.09
CA PHE A 108 3.26 9.69 2.11
C PHE A 108 4.73 9.26 2.20
N ASP A 109 5.11 8.64 3.32
CA ASP A 109 6.42 8.01 3.43
C ASP A 109 6.48 6.69 2.65
N VAL A 110 5.35 5.96 2.66
CA VAL A 110 5.20 4.66 1.99
C VAL A 110 3.86 4.56 1.30
N VAL A 111 3.84 4.05 0.07
CA VAL A 111 2.62 3.61 -0.62
C VAL A 111 2.66 2.09 -0.76
N GLY A 112 1.73 1.38 -0.11
CA GLY A 112 1.70 -0.08 -0.04
C GLY A 112 0.57 -0.70 -0.82
N PHE A 113 0.88 -1.42 -1.90
CA PHE A 113 -0.10 -2.08 -2.75
C PHE A 113 -0.42 -3.51 -2.31
N THR A 114 -1.71 -3.87 -2.31
CA THR A 114 -2.16 -5.27 -2.16
C THR A 114 -2.24 -5.98 -3.51
N LEU A 115 -1.40 -6.99 -3.74
CA LEU A 115 -1.34 -7.81 -4.96
C LEU A 115 -2.23 -9.06 -4.84
N GLN A 116 -3.49 -8.92 -5.24
CA GLN A 116 -4.43 -10.05 -5.21
C GLN A 116 -4.29 -11.00 -6.39
N TYR A 117 -4.11 -10.44 -7.58
CA TYR A 117 -4.03 -11.17 -8.85
C TYR A 117 -3.41 -10.26 -9.92
N GLU A 118 -2.90 -10.85 -10.99
CA GLU A 118 -2.05 -10.19 -11.98
C GLU A 118 -2.81 -9.18 -12.86
N LEU A 119 -4.12 -9.38 -13.04
CA LEU A 119 -4.96 -8.48 -13.85
C LEU A 119 -5.13 -7.08 -13.24
N SER A 120 -4.80 -6.87 -11.95
CA SER A 120 -4.86 -5.55 -11.32
C SER A 120 -3.55 -4.76 -11.45
N TYR A 121 -2.49 -5.33 -12.04
CA TYR A 121 -1.18 -4.68 -12.10
C TYR A 121 -1.18 -3.38 -12.89
N THR A 122 -2.01 -3.27 -13.94
CA THR A 122 -2.16 -2.01 -14.68
C THR A 122 -2.78 -0.91 -13.81
N ASN A 123 -3.65 -1.26 -12.86
CA ASN A 123 -4.25 -0.30 -11.95
C ASN A 123 -3.21 0.28 -10.98
N ILE A 124 -2.18 -0.50 -10.62
CA ILE A 124 -1.03 0.03 -9.84
C ILE A 124 -0.37 1.16 -10.61
N LEU A 125 -0.11 0.97 -11.91
CA LEU A 125 0.50 2.00 -12.75
C LEU A 125 -0.40 3.23 -12.89
N THR A 126 -1.71 3.03 -13.07
CA THR A 126 -2.70 4.12 -13.06
C THR A 126 -2.65 4.91 -11.75
N MET A 127 -2.59 4.23 -10.60
CA MET A 127 -2.55 4.88 -9.29
C MET A 127 -1.24 5.62 -9.04
N LEU A 128 -0.10 5.08 -9.47
CA LEU A 128 1.19 5.78 -9.37
C LEU A 128 1.18 7.07 -10.20
N ASP A 129 0.72 6.99 -11.45
CA ASP A 129 0.62 8.12 -12.36
C ASP A 129 -0.33 9.22 -11.84
N LEU A 130 -1.55 8.85 -11.43
CA LEU A 130 -2.50 9.80 -10.84
C LEU A 130 -2.03 10.31 -9.47
N GLY A 131 -1.27 9.52 -8.73
CA GLY A 131 -0.73 9.85 -7.42
C GLY A 131 0.50 10.76 -7.46
N GLY A 132 1.01 11.09 -8.65
CA GLY A 132 2.20 11.93 -8.82
C GLY A 132 3.51 11.22 -8.47
N ILE A 133 3.55 9.89 -8.54
CA ILE A 133 4.73 9.09 -8.20
C ILE A 133 5.37 8.56 -9.49
N PRO A 134 6.70 8.70 -9.69
CA PRO A 134 7.38 8.11 -10.84
C PRO A 134 7.08 6.62 -10.99
N LEU A 135 6.73 6.21 -12.22
CA LEU A 135 6.33 4.84 -12.51
C LEU A 135 7.46 3.87 -12.20
N LEU A 136 8.65 4.10 -12.77
CA LEU A 136 9.81 3.26 -12.54
C LEU A 136 10.44 3.59 -11.19
N SER A 137 10.80 2.56 -10.43
CA SER A 137 11.49 2.69 -9.15
C SER A 137 12.84 3.40 -9.30
N GLU A 138 13.53 3.22 -10.44
CA GLU A 138 14.80 3.90 -10.72
C GLU A 138 14.69 5.41 -10.95
N ASP A 139 13.49 5.89 -11.30
CA ASP A 139 13.22 7.32 -11.52
C ASP A 139 12.83 8.06 -10.23
N ARG A 140 12.68 7.36 -9.10
CA ARG A 140 12.27 7.93 -7.81
C ARG A 140 13.45 8.54 -7.06
N GLY A 141 13.28 9.77 -6.60
CA GLY A 141 14.23 10.52 -5.79
C GLY A 141 14.13 10.24 -4.28
N GLU A 142 14.86 11.05 -3.52
CA GLU A 142 14.87 11.01 -2.05
C GLU A 142 13.56 11.52 -1.43
N ASP A 143 12.88 12.43 -2.12
CA ASP A 143 11.61 13.04 -1.66
C ASP A 143 10.36 12.23 -2.08
N ASP A 144 10.52 11.21 -2.94
CA ASP A 144 9.43 10.34 -3.38
C ASP A 144 9.14 9.25 -2.34
N PRO A 145 7.87 8.81 -2.18
CA PRO A 145 7.54 7.70 -1.30
C PRO A 145 8.31 6.42 -1.66
N LEU A 146 8.53 5.58 -0.66
CA LEU A 146 8.84 4.18 -0.93
C LEU A 146 7.56 3.46 -1.38
N VAL A 147 7.59 2.83 -2.53
CA VAL A 147 6.48 2.02 -3.02
C VAL A 147 6.73 0.57 -2.67
N CYS A 148 5.81 -0.04 -1.93
CA CYS A 148 5.88 -1.45 -1.57
C CYS A 148 4.68 -2.24 -2.06
N ALA A 149 4.82 -3.56 -2.09
CA ALA A 149 3.72 -4.45 -2.48
C ALA A 149 3.72 -5.75 -1.67
N GLY A 150 2.54 -6.23 -1.30
CA GLY A 150 2.36 -7.48 -0.55
C GLY A 150 1.20 -8.32 -1.08
N GLY A 151 0.85 -9.39 -0.40
CA GLY A 151 -0.19 -10.33 -0.83
C GLY A 151 0.34 -11.45 -1.71
N VAL A 152 -0.56 -12.29 -2.24
CA VAL A 152 -0.18 -13.53 -2.94
C VAL A 152 0.67 -13.26 -4.18
N GLY A 153 0.46 -12.15 -4.88
CA GLY A 153 1.27 -11.76 -6.04
C GLY A 153 2.73 -11.44 -5.70
N ALA A 154 3.05 -11.11 -4.43
CA ALA A 154 4.42 -10.87 -4.00
C ALA A 154 5.27 -12.15 -3.96
N LEU A 155 4.66 -13.34 -4.05
CA LEU A 155 5.39 -14.61 -4.21
C LEU A 155 6.07 -14.73 -5.58
N THR A 156 5.64 -13.93 -6.56
CA THR A 156 6.20 -13.84 -7.92
C THR A 156 6.43 -12.37 -8.26
N PRO A 157 7.43 -11.70 -7.65
CA PRO A 157 7.54 -10.23 -7.66
C PRO A 157 8.07 -9.65 -8.98
N GLU A 158 8.85 -10.43 -9.75
CA GLU A 158 9.58 -9.94 -10.93
C GLU A 158 8.75 -9.19 -12.00
N PRO A 159 7.50 -9.57 -12.32
CA PRO A 159 6.68 -8.79 -13.25
C PRO A 159 6.45 -7.34 -12.82
N LEU A 160 6.52 -7.04 -11.52
CA LEU A 160 6.35 -5.70 -10.95
C LEU A 160 7.66 -5.10 -10.41
N ALA A 161 8.77 -5.83 -10.43
CA ALA A 161 10.06 -5.39 -9.89
C ALA A 161 10.51 -4.00 -10.40
N PRO A 162 10.31 -3.62 -11.69
CA PRO A 162 10.68 -2.29 -12.16
C PRO A 162 9.90 -1.13 -11.52
N PHE A 163 8.73 -1.41 -10.91
CA PHE A 163 7.81 -0.40 -10.40
C PHE A 163 7.72 -0.36 -8.86
N ILE A 164 8.30 -1.33 -8.16
CA ILE A 164 8.15 -1.50 -6.70
C ILE A 164 9.53 -1.48 -6.04
N ASP A 165 9.69 -0.68 -4.99
CA ASP A 165 10.95 -0.54 -4.28
C ASP A 165 11.23 -1.72 -3.34
N PHE A 166 10.21 -2.26 -2.70
CA PHE A 166 10.33 -3.51 -1.93
C PHE A 166 9.02 -4.30 -1.85
N PHE A 167 9.13 -5.61 -1.78
CA PHE A 167 8.01 -6.53 -1.63
C PHE A 167 7.99 -7.13 -0.23
N CYS A 168 6.80 -7.27 0.32
CA CYS A 168 6.51 -7.97 1.56
C CYS A 168 5.97 -9.36 1.21
N VAL A 169 6.84 -10.37 1.32
CA VAL A 169 6.55 -11.77 0.96
C VAL A 169 6.12 -12.55 2.20
N GLY A 170 4.83 -12.85 2.28
CA GLY A 170 4.24 -13.59 3.38
C GLY A 170 3.08 -12.85 4.06
N ASP A 171 2.86 -13.19 5.32
CA ASP A 171 1.76 -12.65 6.11
C ASP A 171 2.10 -11.24 6.60
N GLY A 172 1.30 -10.27 6.19
CA GLY A 172 1.58 -8.85 6.40
C GLY A 172 1.45 -8.45 7.86
N GLU A 173 0.57 -9.10 8.62
CA GLU A 173 0.34 -8.86 10.04
C GLU A 173 1.58 -9.11 10.92
N ASP A 174 2.44 -10.04 10.52
CA ASP A 174 3.67 -10.41 11.24
C ASP A 174 4.90 -9.67 10.69
N LEU A 175 4.88 -9.30 9.40
CA LEU A 175 6.00 -8.66 8.72
C LEU A 175 5.98 -7.14 8.86
N LEU A 176 4.82 -6.52 8.72
CA LEU A 176 4.67 -5.06 8.60
C LEU A 176 5.11 -4.28 9.85
N PRO A 177 4.89 -4.75 11.10
CA PRO A 177 5.40 -4.05 12.28
C PRO A 177 6.93 -3.88 12.27
N GLU A 178 7.69 -4.88 11.81
CA GLU A 178 9.15 -4.78 11.71
C GLU A 178 9.59 -3.82 10.59
N VAL A 179 8.84 -3.77 9.49
CA VAL A 179 9.03 -2.79 8.41
C VAL A 179 8.83 -1.37 8.94
N VAL A 180 7.72 -1.10 9.64
CA VAL A 180 7.43 0.21 10.25
C VAL A 180 8.55 0.62 11.21
N ASN A 181 8.92 -0.26 12.14
CA ASN A 181 9.98 0.02 13.11
C ASN A 181 11.32 0.32 12.42
N THR A 182 11.62 -0.34 11.31
CA THR A 182 12.83 -0.11 10.53
C THR A 182 12.79 1.23 9.80
N LEU A 183 11.66 1.57 9.17
CA LEU A 183 11.47 2.86 8.52
C LEU A 183 11.51 4.04 9.49
N SER A 184 10.89 3.89 10.65
CA SER A 184 10.91 4.88 11.73
C SER A 184 12.35 5.15 12.22
N ARG A 185 13.14 4.09 12.46
CA ARG A 185 14.55 4.23 12.91
C ARG A 185 15.51 4.74 11.83
N THR A 186 15.10 4.68 10.57
CA THR A 186 15.92 5.10 9.42
C THR A 186 15.38 6.39 8.79
N GLU A 187 14.50 7.10 9.50
CA GLU A 187 14.05 8.43 9.12
C GLU A 187 15.26 9.36 8.90
N GLY A 188 15.23 10.11 7.80
CA GLY A 188 16.32 11.02 7.40
C GLY A 188 17.56 10.36 6.79
N LEU A 189 17.63 9.02 6.69
CA LEU A 189 18.67 8.33 5.91
C LEU A 189 18.35 8.36 4.42
N ALA A 190 19.37 8.18 3.57
CA ALA A 190 19.17 8.12 2.13
C ALA A 190 18.31 6.91 1.74
N ARG A 191 17.52 7.03 0.67
CA ARG A 191 16.61 5.99 0.14
C ARG A 191 17.29 4.63 0.04
N GLY A 192 18.50 4.60 -0.51
CA GLY A 192 19.30 3.38 -0.66
C GLY A 192 19.67 2.73 0.68
N GLU A 193 19.97 3.51 1.72
CA GLU A 193 20.26 3.00 3.07
C GLU A 193 19.00 2.46 3.76
N ARG A 194 17.85 3.11 3.53
CA ARG A 194 16.54 2.64 4.02
C ARG A 194 16.18 1.29 3.37
N LEU A 195 16.33 1.17 2.05
CA LEU A 195 16.12 -0.07 1.31
C LEU A 195 17.11 -1.17 1.73
N ASP A 196 18.37 -0.82 1.98
CA ASP A 196 19.36 -1.73 2.55
C ASP A 196 18.91 -2.29 3.90
N ALA A 197 18.47 -1.43 4.81
CA ALA A 197 17.99 -1.83 6.13
C ALA A 197 16.77 -2.76 6.02
N LEU A 198 15.80 -2.42 5.16
CA LEU A 198 14.62 -3.23 4.90
C LEU A 198 14.98 -4.61 4.35
N SER A 199 15.97 -4.72 3.45
CA SER A 199 16.39 -6.00 2.86
C SER A 199 16.88 -7.05 3.88
N ARG A 200 17.21 -6.61 5.11
CA ARG A 200 17.66 -7.50 6.20
C ARG A 200 16.51 -8.23 6.88
N ILE A 201 15.29 -7.70 6.77
CA ILE A 201 14.07 -8.27 7.33
C ILE A 201 13.72 -9.57 6.59
N GLU A 202 13.41 -10.65 7.31
CA GLU A 202 12.92 -11.88 6.67
C GLU A 202 11.56 -11.65 6.01
N GLY A 203 11.40 -12.10 4.77
CA GLY A 203 10.21 -11.85 3.96
C GLY A 203 10.24 -10.55 3.16
N VAL A 204 11.26 -9.69 3.31
CA VAL A 204 11.39 -8.48 2.47
C VAL A 204 12.30 -8.76 1.27
N TYR A 205 11.82 -8.44 0.08
CA TYR A 205 12.56 -8.53 -1.18
C TYR A 205 12.73 -7.13 -1.78
N VAL A 206 13.96 -6.72 -2.08
CA VAL A 206 14.27 -5.39 -2.63
C VAL A 206 14.87 -5.55 -4.03
N PRO A 207 14.12 -5.27 -5.12
CA PRO A 207 14.57 -5.56 -6.48
C PRO A 207 15.86 -4.88 -6.88
N SER A 208 16.08 -3.62 -6.46
CA SER A 208 17.29 -2.85 -6.79
C SER A 208 18.60 -3.45 -6.25
N LEU A 209 18.49 -4.42 -5.33
CA LEU A 209 19.63 -5.14 -4.77
C LEU A 209 19.90 -6.49 -5.46
N VAL A 210 19.10 -6.84 -6.48
CA VAL A 210 19.10 -8.14 -7.16
C VAL A 210 19.47 -7.94 -8.63
N GLU A 211 20.42 -8.72 -9.11
CA GLU A 211 20.69 -8.82 -10.54
C GLU A 211 19.90 -9.99 -11.13
N ALA A 212 18.86 -9.70 -11.90
CA ALA A 212 18.09 -10.70 -12.62
C ALA A 212 18.60 -10.83 -14.07
N HIS A 213 19.17 -11.98 -14.43
CA HIS A 213 19.58 -12.31 -15.78
C HIS A 213 18.61 -13.29 -16.41
N TYR A 214 17.98 -12.87 -17.51
CA TYR A 214 17.11 -13.70 -18.33
C TYR A 214 17.91 -14.28 -19.50
N ASP A 215 17.86 -15.60 -19.67
CA ASP A 215 18.46 -16.25 -20.83
C ASP A 215 17.50 -16.28 -22.04
N GLU A 216 18.02 -16.68 -23.20
CA GLU A 216 17.31 -16.76 -24.47
C GLU A 216 16.15 -17.78 -24.50
N HIS A 217 16.02 -18.62 -23.47
CA HIS A 217 14.95 -19.60 -23.31
C HIS A 217 13.97 -19.21 -22.19
N GLY A 218 14.10 -18.00 -21.62
CA GLY A 218 13.25 -17.52 -20.53
C GLY A 218 13.64 -18.04 -19.15
N GLY A 219 14.79 -18.70 -19.02
CA GLY A 219 15.36 -19.06 -17.73
C GLY A 219 15.86 -17.82 -16.99
N VAL A 220 15.66 -17.79 -15.67
CA VAL A 220 16.08 -16.68 -14.81
C VAL A 220 17.20 -17.13 -13.89
N ARG A 221 18.27 -16.34 -13.84
CA ARG A 221 19.31 -16.43 -12.82
C ARG A 221 19.32 -15.15 -12.03
N MET A 222 19.06 -15.26 -10.74
CA MET A 222 19.14 -14.15 -9.80
C MET A 222 20.45 -14.21 -9.04
N ASN A 223 21.15 -13.08 -8.98
CA ASN A 223 22.36 -12.90 -8.20
C ASN A 223 22.16 -11.80 -7.15
N PHE A 224 22.76 -12.00 -5.98
CA PHE A 224 22.63 -11.09 -4.84
C PHE A 224 24.04 -10.69 -4.37
N PRO A 225 24.73 -9.83 -5.14
CA PRO A 225 26.15 -9.57 -4.94
C PRO A 225 26.42 -8.91 -3.59
N GLY A 226 27.43 -9.42 -2.87
CA GLY A 226 27.98 -8.75 -1.68
C GLY A 226 27.12 -8.76 -0.41
N ARG A 227 26.12 -9.66 -0.30
CA ARG A 227 25.18 -9.73 0.84
C ARG A 227 25.36 -11.00 1.67
N GLU A 228 25.18 -10.88 2.99
CA GLU A 228 25.21 -12.03 3.91
C GLU A 228 23.95 -12.92 3.79
N LYS A 229 22.79 -12.31 3.52
CA LYS A 229 21.51 -13.01 3.34
C LYS A 229 21.31 -13.29 1.85
N GLY A 230 21.42 -14.56 1.46
CA GLY A 230 21.26 -14.99 0.07
C GLY A 230 19.81 -15.25 -0.33
N LEU A 231 19.60 -15.40 -1.63
CA LEU A 231 18.37 -15.96 -2.18
C LEU A 231 18.27 -17.47 -1.85
N PRO A 232 17.05 -18.04 -1.73
CA PRO A 232 15.75 -17.38 -1.89
C PRO A 232 15.32 -16.60 -0.65
N ILE A 233 14.59 -15.51 -0.85
CA ILE A 233 13.85 -14.85 0.24
C ILE A 233 12.78 -15.82 0.73
N ARG A 234 12.77 -16.10 2.04
CA ARG A 234 11.77 -16.95 2.66
C ARG A 234 10.55 -16.12 3.01
N ARG A 235 9.37 -16.62 2.62
CA ARG A 235 8.10 -16.01 3.05
C ARG A 235 8.00 -16.08 4.56
N ARG A 236 7.54 -14.99 5.17
CA ARG A 236 7.16 -15.00 6.59
C ARG A 236 5.74 -15.56 6.71
N ALA A 237 5.53 -16.48 7.65
CA ALA A 237 4.22 -17.06 7.88
C ALA A 237 3.91 -16.96 9.37
N VAL A 238 2.71 -16.53 9.71
CA VAL A 238 2.21 -16.51 11.08
C VAL A 238 2.27 -17.93 11.64
N THR A 239 3.09 -18.11 12.67
CA THR A 239 3.31 -19.43 13.28
C THR A 239 2.28 -19.77 14.36
N SER A 240 1.63 -18.75 14.94
CA SER A 240 0.61 -18.89 15.97
C SER A 240 -0.58 -18.00 15.60
N LEU A 241 -1.71 -18.62 15.27
CA LEU A 241 -2.94 -17.91 14.94
C LEU A 241 -3.63 -17.34 16.19
N ASP A 242 -3.36 -17.91 17.36
CA ASP A 242 -3.86 -17.40 18.65
C ASP A 242 -3.22 -16.05 18.99
N ASP A 243 -1.97 -15.83 18.56
CA ASP A 243 -1.21 -14.61 18.79
C ASP A 243 -1.26 -13.64 17.60
N ALA A 244 -1.91 -14.03 16.50
CA ALA A 244 -2.02 -13.22 15.30
C ALA A 244 -2.82 -11.95 15.60
N TYR A 245 -2.35 -10.82 15.05
CA TYR A 245 -3.09 -9.58 15.18
C TYR A 245 -4.44 -9.69 14.46
N PHE A 246 -5.51 -9.39 15.17
CA PHE A 246 -6.84 -9.24 14.59
C PHE A 246 -7.55 -8.04 15.23
N PRO A 247 -8.14 -7.14 14.44
CA PRO A 247 -8.76 -5.95 14.99
C PRO A 247 -10.07 -6.30 15.72
N SER A 248 -10.36 -5.57 16.80
CA SER A 248 -11.61 -5.74 17.56
C SER A 248 -12.86 -5.26 16.81
N MET A 249 -12.69 -4.54 15.71
CA MET A 249 -13.73 -4.08 14.83
C MET A 249 -13.25 -4.06 13.38
N LEU A 250 -14.21 -4.08 12.45
CA LEU A 250 -13.98 -3.88 11.03
C LEU A 250 -14.60 -2.56 10.58
N LEU A 251 -14.14 -2.05 9.45
CA LEU A 251 -14.74 -0.86 8.84
C LEU A 251 -16.10 -1.23 8.28
N VAL A 252 -17.12 -0.44 8.62
CA VAL A 252 -18.45 -0.57 8.02
C VAL A 252 -18.53 0.39 6.84
N PRO A 253 -18.69 -0.13 5.61
CA PRO A 253 -18.58 0.68 4.41
C PRO A 253 -19.73 1.69 4.29
N SER A 254 -19.42 2.86 3.72
CA SER A 254 -20.39 3.93 3.45
C SER A 254 -21.38 3.63 2.29
N GLY A 255 -21.25 2.48 1.63
CA GLY A 255 -22.09 2.05 0.52
C GLY A 255 -22.00 0.54 0.30
N GLY A 256 -22.84 0.01 -0.59
CA GLY A 256 -22.88 -1.43 -0.89
C GLY A 256 -21.57 -1.93 -1.50
N ILE A 257 -20.97 -2.94 -0.86
CA ILE A 257 -19.73 -3.61 -1.31
C ILE A 257 -20.02 -4.97 -1.94
N VAL A 258 -19.03 -5.59 -2.59
CA VAL A 258 -19.22 -6.87 -3.31
C VAL A 258 -19.57 -8.02 -2.35
N HIS A 259 -18.90 -8.10 -1.21
CA HIS A 259 -19.19 -9.08 -0.17
C HIS A 259 -19.66 -8.39 1.11
N ASP A 260 -20.94 -8.03 1.14
CA ASP A 260 -21.59 -7.39 2.29
C ASP A 260 -21.97 -8.43 3.37
N ARG A 261 -20.95 -8.89 4.11
CA ARG A 261 -21.07 -9.87 5.20
C ARG A 261 -19.96 -9.64 6.22
N VAL A 262 -20.18 -10.06 7.47
CA VAL A 262 -19.10 -10.11 8.47
C VAL A 262 -18.24 -11.35 8.21
N PRO A 263 -16.96 -11.22 7.86
CA PRO A 263 -16.06 -12.35 7.77
C PRO A 263 -15.63 -12.78 9.18
N VAL A 264 -15.68 -14.08 9.44
CA VAL A 264 -15.15 -14.67 10.66
C VAL A 264 -14.21 -15.79 10.24
N GLU A 265 -12.92 -15.63 10.53
CA GLU A 265 -11.93 -16.68 10.31
C GLU A 265 -11.93 -17.60 11.54
N LEU A 266 -12.48 -18.79 11.35
CA LEU A 266 -12.44 -19.86 12.36
C LEU A 266 -11.38 -20.86 11.92
N LEU A 267 -10.21 -20.76 12.52
CA LEU A 267 -9.11 -21.70 12.30
C LEU A 267 -9.01 -22.62 13.52
N LYS A 268 -8.81 -23.91 13.26
CA LYS A 268 -8.71 -24.98 14.25
C LYS A 268 -7.34 -25.63 14.18
#